data_AF-A0AA38BWF8-F1
#
_entry.id   AF-A0AA38BWF8-F1
#
_cell.length_a   1.000
_cell.length_b   1.000
_cell.length_c   1.000
_cell.angle_alpha   90.00
_cell.angle_beta   90.00
_cell.angle_gamma   90.00
#
_symmetry.space_group_name_H-M   'P 1'
#
loop_
_entity.id
_entity.type
_entity.pdbx_description
1 polymer ?
#
loop_
_entity_poly.entity_id
_entity_poly.type
_entity_poly.pdbx_seq_one_letter_code
_entity_poly.pdbx_strand_id
1 'polypeptide(L)'
;MSSTHPRLHAVVVPLPAQGHVNPLFHFAKLLAARGFFITFINTEWSEQRIFRPPNDAKKVCRRLQQRGMHFRFLSLPDRLPADHPRLLIIHEFFYVMHNLGPAMTRLLQSTADDVLPITCIVADCLFACTHEVATALAIPRVVFWTFCTSAAIALAFVHLIYVGVIAVSWAPALAPGCTVGQPSDPFQKLVSGGCDNTAKVWKFYHGSWNLVCFPPLQMHTDWVRDVAWASNLGLSKSTLARCSQDGAVVIWTQGKEGDKWVGTVRNDFKTPVWRVSWSLTGNILAVADGNNNVTL
;
A
#
# COMPACT_ATOMS: atom_id res chain seq x y z
N MET A 1 12.50 -45.26 -11.54
CA MET A 1 11.71 -45.42 -10.30
C MET A 1 11.20 -44.03 -9.91
N SER A 2 9.93 -43.74 -10.19
CA SER A 2 9.29 -42.45 -9.87
C SER A 2 8.99 -42.41 -8.37
N SER A 3 9.63 -41.50 -7.64
CA SER A 3 9.41 -41.31 -6.20
C SER A 3 7.93 -40.98 -5.92
N THR A 4 7.23 -41.88 -5.23
CA THR A 4 5.86 -41.71 -4.74
C THR A 4 5.83 -40.81 -3.50
N HIS A 5 6.19 -39.54 -3.66
CA HIS A 5 5.88 -38.55 -2.62
C HIS A 5 4.41 -38.13 -2.78
N PRO A 6 3.59 -38.14 -1.72
CA PRO A 6 2.23 -37.64 -1.79
C PRO A 6 2.26 -36.17 -2.25
N ARG A 7 1.55 -35.88 -3.34
CA ARG A 7 1.53 -34.55 -3.94
C ARG A 7 0.81 -33.59 -2.98
N LEU A 8 1.53 -32.60 -2.47
CA LEU A 8 0.98 -31.61 -1.53
C LEU A 8 -0.15 -30.81 -2.19
N HIS A 9 -1.20 -30.46 -1.44
CA HIS A 9 -2.36 -29.74 -1.96
C HIS A 9 -2.62 -28.49 -1.12
N ALA A 10 -2.38 -27.32 -1.71
CA ALA A 10 -2.67 -26.04 -1.08
C ALA A 10 -3.97 -25.43 -1.64
N VAL A 11 -4.86 -25.02 -0.75
CA VAL A 11 -5.99 -24.16 -1.09
C VAL A 11 -5.56 -22.71 -0.91
N VAL A 12 -5.66 -21.90 -1.96
CA VAL A 12 -5.25 -20.49 -1.95
C VAL A 12 -6.50 -19.61 -2.01
N VAL A 13 -6.67 -18.72 -1.03
CA VAL A 13 -7.88 -17.90 -0.86
C VAL A 13 -7.51 -16.42 -0.76
N PRO A 14 -7.54 -15.66 -1.88
CA PRO A 14 -7.32 -14.23 -1.89
C PRO A 14 -8.54 -13.41 -1.46
N LEU A 15 -8.29 -12.20 -0.97
CA LEU A 15 -9.33 -11.17 -0.93
C LEU A 15 -9.76 -10.83 -2.37
N PRO A 16 -11.06 -10.65 -2.69
CA PRO A 16 -11.54 -10.40 -4.05
C PRO A 16 -11.29 -8.97 -4.55
N ALA A 17 -10.04 -8.52 -4.48
CA ALA A 17 -9.54 -7.24 -4.96
C ALA A 17 -8.25 -7.45 -5.78
N GLN A 18 -8.09 -6.70 -6.88
CA GLN A 18 -6.98 -6.90 -7.84
C GLN A 18 -5.59 -6.87 -7.17
N GLY A 19 -5.38 -5.96 -6.22
CA GLY A 19 -4.12 -5.83 -5.47
C GLY A 19 -3.80 -7.04 -4.58
N HIS A 20 -4.78 -7.90 -4.30
CA HIS A 20 -4.62 -9.10 -3.47
C HIS A 20 -4.59 -10.38 -4.32
N VAL A 21 -5.48 -10.49 -5.31
CA VAL A 21 -5.56 -11.65 -6.22
C VAL A 21 -4.25 -11.86 -6.98
N ASN A 22 -3.67 -10.79 -7.56
CA ASN A 22 -2.48 -10.91 -8.39
C ASN A 22 -1.26 -11.45 -7.61
N PRO A 23 -0.85 -10.86 -6.47
CA PRO A 23 0.26 -11.40 -5.68
C PRO A 23 0.04 -12.84 -5.24
N LEU A 24 -1.15 -13.20 -4.74
CA LEU A 24 -1.43 -14.58 -4.32
C LEU A 24 -1.43 -15.55 -5.50
N PHE A 25 -1.89 -15.14 -6.68
CA PHE A 25 -1.82 -15.98 -7.87
C PHE A 25 -0.37 -16.21 -8.33
N HIS A 26 0.48 -15.19 -8.26
CA HIS A 26 1.92 -15.35 -8.52
C HIS A 26 2.58 -16.27 -7.49
N PHE A 27 2.27 -16.11 -6.21
CA PHE A 27 2.75 -17.00 -5.15
C PHE A 27 2.28 -18.44 -5.35
N ALA A 28 1.01 -18.64 -5.69
CA ALA A 28 0.44 -19.95 -6.01
C ALA A 28 1.18 -20.64 -7.16
N LYS A 29 1.60 -19.90 -8.19
CA LYS A 29 2.42 -20.45 -9.29
C LYS A 29 3.79 -20.91 -8.81
N LEU A 30 4.41 -20.21 -7.86
CA LEU A 30 5.68 -20.62 -7.26
C LEU A 30 5.56 -21.88 -6.40
N LEU A 31 4.42 -22.06 -5.71
CA LEU A 31 4.10 -23.29 -5.00
C LEU A 31 3.86 -24.44 -5.99
N ALA A 32 3.08 -24.21 -7.04
CA ALA A 32 2.82 -25.21 -8.06
C ALA A 32 4.09 -25.70 -8.78
N ALA A 33 5.02 -24.77 -9.08
CA ALA A 33 6.32 -25.11 -9.64
C ALA A 33 7.20 -25.96 -8.71
N ARG A 34 6.91 -25.96 -7.40
CA ARG A 34 7.55 -26.81 -6.37
C ARG A 34 6.79 -28.12 -6.13
N GLY A 35 5.81 -28.45 -6.97
CA GLY A 35 5.08 -29.72 -6.92
C GLY A 35 3.77 -29.68 -6.16
N PHE A 36 3.30 -28.53 -5.68
CA PHE A 36 1.97 -28.42 -5.10
C PHE A 36 0.88 -28.52 -6.18
N PHE A 37 -0.19 -29.25 -5.85
CA PHE A 37 -1.48 -29.04 -6.49
C PHE A 37 -2.14 -27.82 -5.85
N ILE A 38 -2.63 -26.89 -6.67
CA ILE A 38 -3.27 -25.67 -6.18
C ILE A 38 -4.76 -25.72 -6.46
N THR A 39 -5.59 -25.56 -5.42
CA THR A 39 -6.97 -25.12 -5.56
C THR A 39 -7.03 -23.62 -5.28
N PHE A 40 -7.34 -22.81 -6.27
CA PHE A 40 -7.46 -21.35 -6.13
C PHE A 40 -8.93 -20.96 -6.06
N ILE A 41 -9.33 -20.37 -4.94
CA ILE A 41 -10.74 -20.03 -4.67
C ILE A 41 -11.00 -18.57 -5.04
N ASN A 42 -12.04 -18.32 -5.84
CA ASN A 42 -12.55 -16.98 -6.14
C ASN A 42 -13.95 -16.81 -5.56
N THR A 43 -14.42 -15.56 -5.47
CA THR A 43 -15.86 -15.32 -5.48
C THR A 43 -16.37 -15.42 -6.91
N GLU A 44 -17.63 -15.82 -7.12
CA GLU A 44 -18.25 -15.86 -8.45
C GLU A 44 -18.15 -14.51 -9.16
N TRP A 45 -18.36 -13.42 -8.43
CA TRP A 45 -18.21 -12.06 -8.96
C TRP A 45 -16.79 -11.78 -9.46
N SER A 46 -15.76 -12.17 -8.71
CA SER A 46 -14.37 -12.03 -9.17
C SER A 46 -14.07 -12.95 -10.33
N GLU A 47 -14.58 -14.18 -10.32
CA GLU A 47 -14.37 -15.16 -11.39
C GLU A 47 -14.84 -14.64 -12.74
N GLN A 48 -16.05 -14.06 -12.80
CA GLN A 48 -16.63 -13.46 -14.01
C GLN A 48 -15.81 -12.27 -14.54
N ARG A 49 -15.09 -11.56 -13.66
CA ARG A 49 -14.23 -10.44 -14.06
C ARG A 49 -12.85 -10.89 -14.51
N ILE A 50 -12.31 -11.95 -13.90
CA ILE A 50 -10.99 -12.52 -14.20
C ILE A 50 -11.05 -13.32 -15.51
N PHE A 51 -12.06 -14.16 -15.69
CA PHE A 51 -12.22 -15.03 -16.84
C PHE A 51 -13.27 -14.46 -17.80
N ARG A 52 -12.80 -13.63 -18.73
CA ARG A 52 -13.60 -13.10 -19.84
C ARG A 52 -13.14 -13.70 -21.17
N PRO A 53 -14.06 -13.95 -22.13
CA PRO A 53 -13.69 -14.44 -23.45
C PRO A 53 -12.54 -13.63 -24.08
N PRO A 54 -11.53 -14.30 -24.66
CA PRO A 54 -11.44 -15.74 -24.92
C PRO A 54 -10.84 -16.58 -23.76
N ASN A 55 -10.49 -15.97 -22.62
CA ASN A 55 -9.89 -16.65 -21.48
C ASN A 55 -10.97 -17.24 -20.55
N ASP A 56 -10.87 -18.54 -20.30
CA ASP A 56 -11.64 -19.25 -19.27
C ASP A 56 -10.71 -19.99 -18.31
N ALA A 57 -11.22 -20.35 -17.13
CA ALA A 57 -10.46 -21.08 -16.11
C ALA A 57 -9.83 -22.37 -16.66
N LYS A 58 -10.56 -23.14 -17.49
CA LYS A 58 -10.09 -24.40 -18.07
C LYS A 58 -8.90 -24.20 -19.02
N LYS A 59 -8.92 -23.14 -19.84
CA LYS A 59 -7.80 -22.77 -20.72
C LYS A 59 -6.59 -22.32 -19.92
N VAL A 60 -6.79 -21.57 -18.83
CA VAL A 60 -5.69 -21.19 -17.93
C VAL A 60 -5.07 -22.43 -17.27
N CYS A 61 -5.89 -23.34 -16.73
CA CYS A 61 -5.41 -24.61 -16.20
C CYS A 61 -4.61 -25.41 -17.24
N ARG A 62 -5.11 -25.56 -18.47
CA ARG A 62 -4.39 -26.26 -19.56
C ARG A 62 -3.03 -25.63 -19.86
N ARG A 63 -2.94 -24.30 -19.95
CA ARG A 63 -1.66 -23.59 -20.16
C ARG A 63 -0.68 -23.76 -18.99
N LEU A 64 -1.18 -23.79 -17.76
CA LEU A 64 -0.35 -24.01 -16.58
C LEU A 64 0.14 -25.47 -16.51
N GLN A 65 -0.73 -26.43 -16.87
CA GLN A 65 -0.40 -27.85 -16.90
C GLN A 65 0.69 -28.17 -17.93
N GLN A 66 0.69 -27.51 -19.09
CA GLN A 66 1.78 -27.59 -20.08
C GLN A 66 3.15 -27.17 -19.51
N ARG A 67 3.15 -26.39 -18.43
CA ARG A 67 4.36 -25.96 -17.71
C ARG A 67 4.63 -26.79 -16.44
N GLY A 68 3.98 -27.94 -16.29
CA GLY A 68 4.09 -28.80 -15.12
C GLY A 68 3.40 -28.28 -13.85
N MET A 69 2.59 -27.21 -13.95
CA MET A 69 1.88 -26.64 -12.81
C MET A 69 0.42 -27.11 -12.78
N HIS A 70 -0.02 -27.66 -11.65
CA HIS A 70 -1.37 -28.20 -11.50
C HIS A 70 -2.27 -27.24 -10.72
N PHE A 71 -3.33 -26.78 -11.38
CA PHE A 71 -4.29 -25.81 -10.82
C PHE A 71 -5.73 -26.30 -11.01
N ARG A 72 -6.56 -26.02 -10.02
CA ARG A 72 -8.02 -26.07 -10.05
C ARG A 72 -8.55 -24.73 -9.57
N PHE A 73 -9.46 -24.13 -10.32
CA PHE A 73 -10.18 -22.95 -9.85
C PHE A 73 -11.55 -23.39 -9.32
N LEU A 74 -11.95 -22.85 -8.17
CA LEU A 74 -13.29 -23.00 -7.63
C LEU A 74 -13.85 -21.61 -7.33
N SER A 75 -15.16 -21.45 -7.44
CA SER A 75 -15.87 -20.24 -7.03
C SER A 75 -16.86 -20.52 -5.91
N LEU A 76 -17.15 -19.49 -5.13
CA LEU A 76 -18.31 -19.44 -4.25
C LEU A 76 -19.07 -18.11 -4.37
N PRO A 77 -20.40 -18.10 -4.16
CA PRO A 77 -21.18 -16.88 -4.22
C PRO A 77 -20.88 -16.00 -3.00
N ASP A 78 -20.57 -14.72 -3.25
CA ASP A 78 -20.50 -13.72 -2.17
C ASP A 78 -21.88 -13.22 -1.74
N ARG A 79 -22.95 -13.54 -2.49
CA ARG A 79 -24.34 -13.14 -2.22
C ARG A 79 -24.57 -11.62 -2.22
N LEU A 80 -23.59 -10.83 -2.66
CA LEU A 80 -23.77 -9.40 -2.87
C LEU A 80 -24.32 -9.15 -4.29
N PRO A 81 -25.21 -8.15 -4.46
CA PRO A 81 -25.66 -7.74 -5.79
C PRO A 81 -24.49 -7.47 -6.75
N ALA A 82 -24.71 -7.70 -8.04
CA ALA A 82 -23.65 -7.54 -9.05
C ALA A 82 -23.14 -6.09 -9.14
N ASP A 83 -24.04 -5.14 -8.93
CA ASP A 83 -23.84 -3.69 -8.90
C ASP A 83 -23.42 -3.14 -7.52
N HIS A 84 -23.37 -3.98 -6.48
CA HIS A 84 -22.95 -3.55 -5.15
C HIS A 84 -21.55 -2.93 -5.18
N PRO A 85 -21.36 -1.70 -4.64
CA PRO A 85 -20.09 -0.99 -4.67
C PRO A 85 -19.13 -1.50 -3.59
N ARG A 86 -18.65 -2.75 -3.75
CA ARG A 86 -17.82 -3.51 -2.78
C ARG A 86 -16.61 -2.73 -2.24
N LEU A 87 -16.00 -1.87 -3.06
CA LEU A 87 -14.82 -1.07 -2.69
C LEU A 87 -15.15 0.28 -2.05
N LEU A 88 -16.39 0.76 -2.16
CA LEU A 88 -16.83 2.01 -1.53
C LEU A 88 -17.55 1.74 -0.20
N ILE A 89 -18.32 0.65 -0.12
CA ILE A 89 -18.98 0.18 1.10
C ILE A 89 -18.19 -1.00 1.67
N ILE A 90 -16.98 -0.70 2.14
CA ILE A 90 -16.01 -1.72 2.58
C ILE A 90 -16.51 -2.53 3.78
N HIS A 91 -17.27 -1.92 4.71
CA HIS A 91 -17.74 -2.58 5.92
C HIS A 91 -18.70 -3.74 5.62
N GLU A 92 -19.68 -3.52 4.75
CA GLU A 92 -20.62 -4.56 4.32
C GLU A 92 -19.90 -5.66 3.54
N PHE A 93 -18.99 -5.29 2.66
CA PHE A 93 -18.16 -6.24 1.93
C PHE A 93 -17.37 -7.14 2.90
N PHE A 94 -16.65 -6.57 3.87
CA PHE A 94 -15.91 -7.36 4.86
C PHE A 94 -16.81 -8.20 5.74
N TYR A 95 -17.98 -7.70 6.12
CA TYR A 95 -18.97 -8.48 6.87
C TYR A 95 -19.38 -9.73 6.11
N VAL A 96 -19.74 -9.60 4.83
CA VAL A 96 -20.11 -10.74 4.00
C VAL A 96 -18.94 -11.72 3.84
N MET A 97 -17.74 -11.20 3.55
CA MET A 97 -16.53 -12.03 3.41
C MET A 97 -16.23 -12.84 4.68
N HIS A 98 -16.45 -12.26 5.86
CA HIS A 98 -16.26 -12.94 7.14
C HIS A 98 -17.22 -14.12 7.33
N ASN A 99 -18.39 -14.09 6.70
CA ASN A 99 -19.41 -15.14 6.82
C ASN A 99 -19.29 -16.25 5.76
N LEU A 100 -18.27 -16.22 4.90
CA LEU A 100 -18.09 -17.23 3.85
C LEU A 100 -17.47 -18.55 4.33
N GLY A 101 -16.96 -18.61 5.56
CA GLY A 101 -16.29 -19.78 6.13
C GLY A 101 -17.09 -21.09 5.96
N PRO A 102 -18.33 -21.18 6.47
CA PRO A 102 -19.14 -22.39 6.36
C PRO A 102 -19.42 -22.83 4.92
N ALA A 103 -19.64 -21.88 4.00
CA ALA A 103 -19.85 -22.19 2.60
C ALA A 103 -18.58 -22.74 1.94
N MET A 104 -17.43 -22.16 2.28
CA MET A 104 -16.12 -22.62 1.81
C MET A 104 -15.77 -24.02 2.34
N THR A 105 -16.05 -24.31 3.61
CA THR A 105 -15.87 -25.65 4.17
C THR A 105 -16.69 -26.69 3.42
N ARG A 106 -17.98 -26.42 3.16
CA ARG A 106 -18.84 -27.31 2.38
C ARG A 106 -18.32 -27.54 0.98
N LEU A 107 -17.88 -26.48 0.29
CA LEU A 107 -17.31 -26.56 -1.06
C LEU A 107 -16.03 -27.42 -1.10
N LEU A 108 -15.15 -27.27 -0.11
CA LEU A 108 -13.91 -28.05 -0.02
C LEU A 108 -14.19 -29.52 0.32
N GLN A 109 -15.16 -29.79 1.19
CA GLN A 109 -15.57 -31.15 1.53
C GLN A 109 -16.26 -31.86 0.36
N SER A 110 -17.13 -31.16 -0.38
CA SER A 110 -17.82 -31.74 -1.53
C SER A 110 -16.90 -32.03 -2.73
N THR A 111 -15.67 -31.52 -2.70
CA THR A 111 -14.66 -31.69 -3.77
C THR A 111 -13.43 -32.45 -3.28
N ALA A 112 -13.54 -33.11 -2.12
CA ALA A 112 -12.45 -33.85 -1.48
C ALA A 112 -12.08 -35.13 -2.23
N ASP A 113 -13.05 -35.81 -2.84
CA ASP A 113 -12.83 -37.08 -3.56
C ASP A 113 -12.15 -36.90 -4.94
N ASP A 114 -12.11 -35.67 -5.47
CA ASP A 114 -11.76 -35.43 -6.87
C ASP A 114 -10.25 -35.36 -7.17
N VAL A 115 -9.38 -35.19 -6.17
CA VAL A 115 -7.97 -34.84 -6.45
C VAL A 115 -6.97 -35.43 -5.46
N LEU A 116 -6.88 -34.88 -4.25
CA LEU A 116 -5.83 -35.11 -3.24
C LEU A 116 -6.32 -34.54 -1.88
N PRO A 117 -5.99 -35.16 -0.74
CA PRO A 117 -6.25 -34.56 0.57
C PRO A 117 -5.61 -33.18 0.66
N ILE A 118 -6.38 -32.18 1.13
CA ILE A 118 -5.87 -30.83 1.32
C ILE A 118 -4.85 -30.85 2.47
N THR A 119 -3.67 -30.28 2.24
CA THR A 119 -2.59 -30.27 3.24
C THR A 119 -2.46 -28.93 3.95
N CYS A 120 -2.89 -27.82 3.34
CA CYS A 120 -2.86 -26.49 3.96
C CYS A 120 -3.80 -25.50 3.26
N ILE A 121 -4.10 -24.41 3.97
CA ILE A 121 -4.75 -23.22 3.41
C ILE A 121 -3.75 -22.06 3.42
N VAL A 122 -3.56 -21.41 2.28
CA VAL A 122 -2.86 -20.13 2.15
C VAL A 122 -3.91 -19.05 1.96
N ALA A 123 -4.13 -18.22 2.97
CA ALA A 123 -5.20 -17.23 2.99
C ALA A 123 -4.65 -15.81 3.01
N ASP A 124 -5.36 -14.89 2.36
CA ASP A 124 -5.12 -13.46 2.54
C ASP A 124 -5.30 -13.03 4.01
N CYS A 125 -4.46 -12.10 4.46
CA CYS A 125 -4.51 -11.55 5.82
C CYS A 125 -5.86 -10.97 6.24
N LEU A 126 -6.67 -10.48 5.30
CA LEU A 126 -7.99 -9.92 5.59
C LEU A 126 -9.13 -10.97 5.55
N PHE A 127 -8.84 -12.20 5.13
CA PHE A 127 -9.83 -13.28 5.00
C PHE A 127 -9.86 -14.17 6.25
N ALA A 128 -10.19 -13.57 7.39
CA ALA A 128 -10.15 -14.23 8.70
C ALA A 128 -11.03 -15.49 8.80
N CYS A 129 -12.13 -15.57 8.04
CA CYS A 129 -13.03 -16.72 8.01
C CYS A 129 -12.35 -18.04 7.61
N THR A 130 -11.22 -17.96 6.88
CA THR A 130 -10.40 -19.13 6.54
C THR A 130 -9.79 -19.82 7.76
N HIS A 131 -9.74 -19.15 8.91
CA HIS A 131 -9.32 -19.76 10.16
C HIS A 131 -10.26 -20.88 10.58
N GLU A 132 -11.57 -20.62 10.57
CA GLU A 132 -12.59 -21.60 10.91
C GLU A 132 -12.55 -22.77 9.93
N VAL A 133 -12.38 -22.49 8.63
CA VAL A 133 -12.24 -23.52 7.58
C VAL A 133 -11.04 -24.43 7.84
N ALA A 134 -9.88 -23.85 8.14
CA ALA A 134 -8.66 -24.62 8.42
C ALA A 134 -8.82 -25.49 9.68
N THR A 135 -9.45 -24.95 10.73
CA THR A 135 -9.75 -25.68 11.96
C THR A 135 -10.72 -26.83 11.70
N ALA A 136 -11.80 -26.59 10.95
CA ALA A 136 -12.79 -27.62 10.60
C ALA A 136 -12.19 -28.76 9.77
N LEU A 137 -11.19 -28.45 8.93
CA LEU A 137 -10.46 -29.43 8.13
C LEU A 137 -9.24 -30.02 8.85
N ALA A 138 -8.92 -29.58 10.07
CA ALA A 138 -7.74 -29.98 10.84
C ALA A 138 -6.41 -29.82 10.08
N ILE A 139 -6.26 -28.71 9.33
CA ILE A 139 -5.07 -28.42 8.52
C ILE A 139 -4.44 -27.08 8.89
N PRO A 140 -3.12 -26.90 8.65
CA PRO A 140 -2.47 -25.62 8.89
C PRO A 140 -2.98 -24.51 7.97
N ARG A 141 -3.09 -23.31 8.55
CA ARG A 141 -3.37 -22.05 7.85
C ARG A 141 -2.11 -21.18 7.82
N VAL A 142 -1.70 -20.80 6.62
CA VAL A 142 -0.63 -19.85 6.36
C VAL A 142 -1.26 -18.53 5.91
N VAL A 143 -0.89 -17.43 6.56
CA VAL A 143 -1.43 -16.11 6.24
C VAL A 143 -0.47 -15.36 5.32
N PHE A 144 -0.97 -14.92 4.17
CA PHE A 144 -0.24 -14.09 3.23
C PHE A 144 -0.61 -12.62 3.42
N TRP A 145 0.39 -11.82 3.80
CA TRP A 145 0.26 -10.37 3.93
C TRP A 145 0.62 -9.72 2.61
N THR A 146 -0.37 -9.15 1.93
CA THR A 146 -0.18 -8.41 0.66
C THR A 146 0.36 -6.99 0.89
N PHE A 147 0.33 -6.52 2.14
CA PHE A 147 0.84 -5.23 2.57
C PHE A 147 2.33 -5.29 2.93
N CYS A 148 3.02 -4.16 2.80
CA CYS A 148 4.33 -3.99 3.43
C CYS A 148 4.19 -3.86 4.96
N THR A 149 5.28 -4.09 5.69
CA THR A 149 5.29 -4.06 7.15
C THR A 149 4.76 -2.76 7.74
N SER A 150 5.08 -1.61 7.15
CA SER A 150 4.58 -0.30 7.61
C SER A 150 3.06 -0.17 7.45
N ALA A 151 2.51 -0.60 6.30
CA ALA A 151 1.06 -0.60 6.07
C ALA A 151 0.32 -1.58 6.99
N ALA A 152 0.92 -2.74 7.28
CA ALA A 152 0.36 -3.70 8.24
C ALA A 152 0.30 -3.11 9.66
N ILE A 153 1.35 -2.42 10.11
CA ILE A 153 1.37 -1.73 11.41
C ILE A 153 0.33 -0.61 11.43
N ALA A 154 0.24 0.21 10.38
CA ALA A 154 -0.74 1.27 10.29
C ALA A 154 -2.19 0.75 10.36
N LEU A 155 -2.48 -0.39 9.72
CA LEU A 155 -3.79 -1.06 9.80
C LEU A 155 -4.08 -1.61 11.21
N ALA A 156 -3.09 -2.17 11.89
CA ALA A 156 -3.24 -2.67 13.25
C ALA A 156 -3.45 -1.54 14.28
N PHE A 157 -2.93 -0.35 13.99
CA PHE A 157 -3.04 0.83 14.84
C PHE A 157 -3.60 2.01 14.06
N VAL A 158 -4.90 1.97 13.75
CA VAL A 158 -5.58 3.00 12.93
C VAL A 158 -5.39 4.42 13.48
N HIS A 159 -5.19 4.58 14.80
CA HIS A 159 -4.85 5.87 15.40
C HIS A 159 -3.51 6.45 14.88
N LEU A 160 -2.54 5.60 14.50
CA LEU A 160 -1.31 6.03 13.83
C LEU A 160 -1.58 6.60 12.43
N ILE A 161 -2.71 6.28 11.79
CA ILE A 161 -3.11 6.91 10.53
C ILE A 161 -3.60 8.33 10.79
N TYR A 162 -4.37 8.55 11.87
CA TYR A 162 -4.91 9.87 12.21
C TYR A 162 -3.86 10.83 12.81
N VAL A 163 -2.82 10.31 13.45
CA VAL A 163 -1.66 11.10 13.94
C VAL A 163 -0.45 10.94 13.01
N GLY A 164 -0.66 10.28 11.86
CA GLY A 164 0.39 9.77 10.99
C GLY A 164 1.15 10.85 10.24
N VAL A 165 2.45 10.66 10.17
CA VAL A 165 3.30 11.31 9.16
C VAL A 165 3.04 10.62 7.83
N ILE A 166 2.51 11.36 6.86
CA ILE A 166 2.18 10.84 5.52
C ILE A 166 3.21 11.24 4.46
N ALA A 167 4.06 12.22 4.77
CA ALA A 167 5.11 12.69 3.87
C ALA A 167 6.39 13.01 4.63
N VAL A 168 7.54 12.73 4.01
CA VAL A 168 8.86 13.09 4.53
C VAL A 168 9.76 13.52 3.39
N SER A 169 10.55 14.58 3.60
CA SER A 169 11.60 15.00 2.67
C SER A 169 12.86 15.34 3.43
N TRP A 170 14.01 14.88 2.92
CA TRP A 170 15.31 15.29 3.41
C TRP A 170 15.62 16.72 2.96
N ALA A 171 16.28 17.49 3.83
CA ALA A 171 16.90 18.73 3.44
C ALA A 171 18.14 18.45 2.58
N PRO A 172 18.62 19.44 1.80
CA PRO A 172 19.92 19.34 1.15
C PRO A 172 21.00 18.97 2.16
N ALA A 173 21.93 18.10 1.76
CA ALA A 173 23.02 17.63 2.64
C ALA A 173 24.00 18.74 3.06
N LEU A 174 24.02 19.84 2.30
CA LEU A 174 24.82 21.02 2.55
C LEU A 174 23.97 22.09 3.25
N ALA A 175 24.58 22.79 4.21
CA ALA A 175 23.95 23.92 4.85
C ALA A 175 23.68 25.05 3.82
N PRO A 176 22.64 25.89 4.03
CA PRO A 176 22.38 27.03 3.17
C PRO A 176 23.60 27.93 3.03
N GLY A 177 23.94 28.33 1.80
CA GLY A 177 25.11 29.16 1.49
C GLY A 177 26.44 28.42 1.30
N CYS A 178 26.52 27.11 1.53
CA CYS A 178 27.73 26.33 1.24
C CYS A 178 27.94 26.15 -0.29
N THR A 179 29.18 26.31 -0.74
CA THR A 179 29.61 25.99 -2.11
C THR A 179 30.16 24.55 -2.18
N VAL A 180 30.08 23.94 -3.37
CA VAL A 180 30.58 22.57 -3.61
C VAL A 180 32.07 22.51 -3.27
N GLY A 181 32.46 21.62 -2.34
CA GLY A 181 33.86 21.35 -2.00
C GLY A 181 34.35 21.97 -0.69
N GLN A 182 33.53 22.73 0.06
CA GLN A 182 33.91 23.15 1.41
C GLN A 182 33.59 22.06 2.46
N PRO A 183 34.52 21.74 3.38
CA PRO A 183 34.24 20.84 4.49
C PRO A 183 33.26 21.52 5.44
N SER A 184 32.05 20.99 5.55
CA SER A 184 31.04 21.38 6.53
C SER A 184 30.64 20.16 7.34
N ASP A 185 30.34 20.35 8.63
CA ASP A 185 29.73 19.30 9.44
C ASP A 185 28.44 18.77 8.79
N PRO A 186 28.14 17.46 8.94
CA PRO A 186 26.98 16.85 8.33
C PRO A 186 25.69 17.55 8.78
N PHE A 187 25.03 18.23 7.84
CA PHE A 187 23.81 18.96 8.07
C PHE A 187 22.59 18.06 7.82
N GLN A 188 22.17 17.33 8.85
CA GLN A 188 21.05 16.40 8.76
C GLN A 188 19.75 17.06 9.23
N LYS A 189 18.91 17.46 8.27
CA LYS A 189 17.54 17.91 8.51
C LYS A 189 16.56 17.13 7.66
N LEU A 190 15.35 16.96 8.17
CA LEU A 190 14.21 16.46 7.42
C LEU A 190 12.97 17.25 7.77
N VAL A 191 11.99 17.27 6.87
CA VAL A 191 10.65 17.77 7.14
C VAL A 191 9.68 16.59 7.06
N SER A 192 8.71 16.57 7.98
CA SER A 192 7.58 15.63 7.96
C SER A 192 6.27 16.39 7.84
N GLY A 193 5.35 15.94 6.99
CA GLY A 193 3.97 16.41 6.90
C GLY A 193 3.00 15.30 7.32
N GLY A 194 1.90 15.67 7.96
CA GLY A 194 0.98 14.69 8.56
C GLY A 194 -0.49 15.07 8.50
N CYS A 195 -1.30 14.17 9.05
CA CYS A 195 -2.74 14.33 9.25
C CYS A 195 -3.10 15.33 10.35
N ASP A 196 -2.11 15.86 11.08
CA ASP A 196 -2.27 16.94 12.07
C ASP A 196 -2.31 18.35 11.43
N ASN A 197 -2.37 18.43 10.10
CA ASN A 197 -2.39 19.65 9.29
C ASN A 197 -1.11 20.50 9.44
N THR A 198 -0.06 19.94 10.03
CA THR A 198 1.22 20.63 10.24
C THR A 198 2.33 20.02 9.41
N ALA A 199 3.40 20.80 9.23
CA ALA A 199 4.70 20.23 8.92
C ALA A 199 5.69 20.55 10.04
N LYS A 200 6.56 19.58 10.31
CA LYS A 200 7.56 19.62 11.37
C LYS A 200 8.93 19.46 10.75
N VAL A 201 9.84 20.37 11.10
CA VAL A 201 11.24 20.36 10.67
C VAL A 201 12.07 19.80 11.80
N TRP A 202 12.83 18.76 11.51
CA TRP A 202 13.65 18.03 12.46
C TRP A 202 15.11 18.20 12.10
N LYS A 203 15.97 18.36 13.10
CA LYS A 203 17.43 18.38 12.97
C LYS A 203 18.01 17.24 13.81
N PHE A 204 18.93 16.49 13.22
CA PHE A 204 19.67 15.47 13.95
C PHE A 204 20.91 16.11 14.58
N TYR A 205 21.03 16.02 15.90
CA TYR A 205 22.20 16.45 16.65
C TYR A 205 22.29 15.66 17.96
N HIS A 206 23.52 15.45 18.47
CA HIS A 206 23.77 14.67 19.70
C HIS A 206 23.11 13.27 19.71
N GLY A 207 23.02 12.60 18.56
CA GLY A 207 22.47 11.25 18.45
C GLY A 207 20.94 11.17 18.44
N SER A 208 20.22 12.31 18.46
CA SER A 208 18.76 12.35 18.48
C SER A 208 18.17 13.33 17.46
N TRP A 209 16.94 13.05 17.03
CA TRP A 209 16.14 13.95 16.21
C TRP A 209 15.37 14.92 17.09
N ASN A 210 15.58 16.21 16.87
CA ASN A 210 14.97 17.27 17.65
C ASN A 210 14.13 18.17 16.74
N LEU A 211 12.95 18.56 17.23
CA LEU A 211 12.07 19.50 16.53
C LEU A 211 12.67 20.90 16.59
N VAL A 212 12.95 21.49 15.42
CA VAL A 212 13.59 22.83 15.32
C VAL A 212 12.66 23.93 14.81
N CYS A 213 11.43 23.59 14.44
CA CYS A 213 10.38 24.58 14.19
C CYS A 213 9.37 24.57 15.34
N PHE A 214 9.41 25.59 16.19
CA PHE A 214 8.40 25.81 17.21
C PHE A 214 7.80 27.22 17.06
N PRO A 215 6.47 27.36 16.88
CA PRO A 215 5.49 26.28 16.72
C PRO A 215 5.69 25.49 15.40
N PRO A 216 5.09 24.28 15.26
CA PRO A 216 5.03 23.58 13.99
C PRO A 216 4.48 24.47 12.87
N LEU A 217 4.92 24.20 11.63
CA LEU A 217 4.49 24.99 10.48
C LEU A 217 3.02 24.68 10.23
N GLN A 218 2.12 25.59 10.59
CA GLN A 218 0.67 25.37 10.49
C GLN A 218 0.03 26.50 9.67
N MET A 219 -0.58 26.11 8.54
CA MET A 219 -1.35 26.99 7.65
C MET A 219 -2.43 26.23 6.88
N HIS A 220 -2.33 24.89 6.80
CA HIS A 220 -3.33 24.05 6.15
C HIS A 220 -4.51 23.80 7.07
N THR A 221 -5.69 23.65 6.49
CA THR A 221 -6.94 23.32 7.21
C THR A 221 -7.26 21.84 7.15
N ASP A 222 -6.52 21.07 6.34
CA ASP A 222 -6.66 19.63 6.16
C ASP A 222 -5.28 18.96 6.02
N TRP A 223 -5.24 17.65 5.78
CA TRP A 223 -4.04 16.81 5.82
C TRP A 223 -2.95 17.27 4.84
N VAL A 224 -1.71 17.37 5.33
CA VAL A 224 -0.54 17.71 4.51
C VAL A 224 -0.09 16.50 3.70
N ARG A 225 -0.51 16.40 2.45
CA ARG A 225 -0.31 15.23 1.57
C ARG A 225 1.13 15.00 1.15
N ASP A 226 1.89 16.07 0.93
CA ASP A 226 3.29 15.97 0.52
C ASP A 226 4.11 17.16 1.02
N VAL A 227 5.41 16.93 1.19
CA VAL A 227 6.39 17.95 1.60
C VAL A 227 7.66 17.78 0.79
N ALA A 228 8.23 18.87 0.31
CA ALA A 228 9.45 18.84 -0.50
C ALA A 228 10.39 19.97 -0.13
N TRP A 229 11.65 19.63 0.12
CA TRP A 229 12.74 20.60 0.25
C TRP A 229 13.22 21.07 -1.11
N ALA A 230 13.40 22.38 -1.27
CA ALA A 230 14.12 22.92 -2.41
C ALA A 230 15.62 22.70 -2.24
N SER A 231 16.32 22.53 -3.36
CA SER A 231 17.77 22.60 -3.38
C SER A 231 18.24 24.02 -3.08
N ASN A 232 19.29 24.17 -2.27
CA ASN A 232 19.84 25.46 -1.85
C ASN A 232 21.16 25.80 -2.56
N LEU A 233 21.40 25.30 -3.78
CA LEU A 233 22.66 25.51 -4.54
C LEU A 233 23.12 26.98 -4.53
N GLY A 234 24.02 27.33 -3.61
CA GLY A 234 24.54 28.70 -3.40
C GLY A 234 23.59 29.71 -2.76
N LEU A 235 22.35 29.33 -2.42
CA LEU A 235 21.39 30.22 -1.77
C LEU A 235 21.52 30.17 -0.25
N SER A 236 21.56 31.34 0.38
CA SER A 236 21.63 31.49 1.84
C SER A 236 20.26 31.32 2.52
N LYS A 237 19.25 30.79 1.83
CA LYS A 237 17.88 30.59 2.35
C LYS A 237 17.47 29.15 2.19
N SER A 238 16.74 28.64 3.18
CA SER A 238 16.08 27.34 3.13
C SER A 238 14.66 27.51 2.61
N THR A 239 14.26 26.69 1.64
CA THR A 239 12.90 26.74 1.07
C THR A 239 12.24 25.37 1.11
N LEU A 240 10.96 25.35 1.49
CA LEU A 240 10.11 24.18 1.67
C LEU A 240 8.81 24.40 0.90
N ALA A 241 8.36 23.41 0.14
CA ALA A 241 7.01 23.37 -0.41
C ALA A 241 6.19 22.32 0.33
N ARG A 242 4.89 22.58 0.46
CA ARG A 242 3.93 21.64 1.03
C ARG A 242 2.63 21.74 0.27
N CYS A 243 1.95 20.62 0.15
CA CYS A 243 0.61 20.58 -0.38
C CYS A 243 -0.33 19.80 0.53
N SER A 244 -1.62 20.09 0.41
CA SER A 244 -2.63 19.59 1.30
C SER A 244 -3.89 19.15 0.56
N GLN A 245 -4.66 18.33 1.25
CA GLN A 245 -6.00 17.93 0.86
C GLN A 245 -6.94 19.15 0.71
N ASP A 246 -6.67 20.25 1.43
CA ASP A 246 -7.41 21.51 1.35
C ASP A 246 -7.26 22.25 0.01
N GLY A 247 -6.36 21.77 -0.86
CA GLY A 247 -6.09 22.33 -2.18
C GLY A 247 -5.07 23.46 -2.21
N ALA A 248 -4.54 23.86 -1.07
CA ALA A 248 -3.52 24.89 -0.99
C ALA A 248 -2.11 24.31 -1.15
N VAL A 249 -1.24 25.08 -1.80
CA VAL A 249 0.21 24.89 -1.77
C VAL A 249 0.84 26.03 -1.00
N VAL A 250 1.59 25.70 0.05
CA VAL A 250 2.26 26.68 0.91
C VAL A 250 3.77 26.52 0.78
N ILE A 251 4.44 27.62 0.47
CA ILE A 251 5.90 27.70 0.46
C ILE A 251 6.36 28.34 1.76
N TRP A 252 7.28 27.67 2.46
CA TRP A 252 7.94 28.20 3.64
C TRP A 252 9.39 28.54 3.33
N THR A 253 9.82 29.70 3.79
CA THR A 253 11.20 30.14 3.69
C THR A 253 11.77 30.44 5.06
N GLN A 254 13.05 30.13 5.24
CA GLN A 254 13.85 30.54 6.38
C GLN A 254 15.12 31.18 5.82
N GLY A 255 15.45 32.38 6.29
CA GLY A 255 16.66 33.08 5.90
C GLY A 255 17.89 32.36 6.44
N LYS A 256 18.32 32.73 7.64
CA LYS A 256 19.42 32.07 8.35
C LYS A 256 18.90 30.95 9.25
N GLU A 257 19.80 30.03 9.59
CA GLU A 257 19.46 29.00 10.57
C GLU A 257 19.11 29.65 11.93
N GLY A 258 17.94 29.30 12.46
CA GLY A 258 17.39 29.89 13.69
C GLY A 258 16.36 30.99 13.45
N ASP A 259 16.28 31.53 12.23
CA ASP A 259 15.25 32.51 11.89
C ASP A 259 13.85 31.86 11.91
N LYS A 260 12.82 32.68 12.17
CA LYS A 260 11.44 32.22 12.09
C LYS A 260 11.09 31.84 10.65
N TRP A 261 10.45 30.69 10.48
CA TRP A 261 9.90 30.28 9.19
C TRP A 261 8.75 31.20 8.77
N VAL A 262 8.78 31.65 7.52
CA VAL A 262 7.75 32.51 6.92
C VAL A 262 7.00 31.71 5.85
N GLY A 263 5.71 31.54 6.03
CA GLY A 263 4.83 30.79 5.14
C GLY A 263 4.07 31.70 4.20
N THR A 264 3.94 31.31 2.94
CA THR A 264 3.14 32.02 1.94
C THR A 264 2.30 31.01 1.16
N VAL A 265 0.98 31.18 1.17
CA VAL A 265 0.08 30.43 0.27
C VAL A 265 0.37 30.90 -1.15
N ARG A 266 0.77 29.99 -2.04
CA ARG A 266 1.09 30.33 -3.43
C ARG A 266 -0.12 30.20 -4.32
N ASN A 267 -0.77 29.05 -4.29
CA ASN A 267 -1.91 28.72 -5.12
C ASN A 267 -2.94 27.95 -4.30
N ASP A 268 -4.20 28.11 -4.66
CA ASP A 268 -5.33 27.32 -4.20
C ASP A 268 -5.98 26.66 -5.41
N PHE A 269 -5.77 25.35 -5.54
CA PHE A 269 -6.23 24.54 -6.66
C PHE A 269 -7.71 24.14 -6.55
N LYS A 270 -8.38 24.49 -5.43
CA LYS A 270 -9.78 24.11 -5.11
C LYS A 270 -10.08 22.61 -5.15
N THR A 271 -9.04 21.80 -5.31
CA THR A 271 -9.07 20.35 -5.37
C THR A 271 -7.85 19.82 -4.60
N PRO A 272 -7.92 18.60 -4.04
CA PRO A 272 -6.82 18.05 -3.27
C PRO A 272 -5.51 18.05 -4.06
N VAL A 273 -4.44 18.54 -3.44
CA VAL A 273 -3.11 18.52 -4.06
C VAL A 273 -2.32 17.36 -3.47
N TRP A 274 -1.90 16.43 -4.34
CA TRP A 274 -1.34 15.15 -3.92
C TRP A 274 0.17 15.15 -3.79
N ARG A 275 0.87 15.90 -4.64
CA ARG A 275 2.34 15.87 -4.72
C ARG A 275 2.92 17.24 -5.04
N VAL A 276 4.11 17.49 -4.49
CA VAL A 276 4.95 18.63 -4.82
C VAL A 276 6.39 18.16 -5.08
N SER A 277 7.04 18.73 -6.09
CA SER A 277 8.44 18.39 -6.39
C SER A 277 9.21 19.59 -6.92
N TRP A 278 10.34 19.88 -6.30
CA TRP A 278 11.22 20.95 -6.73
C TRP A 278 12.12 20.49 -7.89
N SER A 279 12.41 21.41 -8.81
CA SER A 279 13.52 21.23 -9.74
C SER A 279 14.84 21.05 -8.99
N LEU A 280 15.83 20.44 -9.66
CA LEU A 280 17.20 20.32 -9.13
C LEU A 280 17.81 21.67 -8.71
N THR A 281 17.41 22.75 -9.39
CA THR A 281 17.84 24.12 -9.10
C THR A 281 17.05 24.79 -7.96
N GLY A 282 15.96 24.19 -7.49
CA GLY A 282 15.10 24.75 -6.43
C GLY A 282 14.23 25.94 -6.85
N ASN A 283 14.15 26.24 -8.15
CA ASN A 283 13.49 27.45 -8.66
C ASN A 283 12.12 27.19 -9.29
N ILE A 284 11.83 25.95 -9.68
CA ILE A 284 10.56 25.55 -10.29
C ILE A 284 9.92 24.51 -9.39
N LEU A 285 8.60 24.60 -9.19
CA LEU A 285 7.85 23.69 -8.34
C LEU A 285 6.74 23.02 -9.14
N ALA A 286 6.92 21.72 -9.41
CA ALA A 286 5.85 20.91 -9.97
C ALA A 286 4.82 20.55 -8.90
N VAL A 287 3.54 20.67 -9.24
CA VAL A 287 2.39 20.39 -8.37
C VAL A 287 1.42 19.47 -9.11
N ALA A 288 1.02 18.36 -8.49
CA ALA A 288 -0.01 17.46 -9.03
C ALA A 288 -1.31 17.54 -8.23
N ASP A 289 -2.42 17.83 -8.90
CA ASP A 289 -3.74 18.06 -8.29
C ASP A 289 -4.73 16.90 -8.48
N GLY A 290 -5.91 17.03 -7.88
CA GLY A 290 -7.00 16.06 -7.94
C GLY A 290 -7.70 15.97 -9.29
N ASN A 291 -7.40 16.88 -10.22
CA ASN A 291 -7.94 16.86 -11.58
C ASN A 291 -7.05 16.06 -12.55
N ASN A 292 -6.06 15.33 -12.04
CA ASN A 292 -5.03 14.65 -12.80
C ASN A 292 -4.15 15.60 -13.64
N ASN A 293 -4.04 16.86 -13.23
CA ASN A 293 -3.18 17.84 -13.89
C ASN A 293 -1.86 18.02 -13.13
N VAL A 294 -0.82 18.42 -13.86
CA VAL A 294 0.47 18.82 -13.30
C VAL A 294 0.77 20.25 -13.73
N THR A 295 0.98 21.14 -12.75
CA THR A 295 1.31 22.56 -12.95
C THR A 295 2.76 22.80 -12.51
N LEU A 296 3.47 23.74 -13.16
CA LEU A 296 4.86 24.11 -12.87
C LEU A 296 4.99 25.50 -12.25
#